data_AF-A0A2A4SSF6-F1
#
_entry.id   AF-A0A2A4SSF6-F1
#
_cell.length_a   1.000
_cell.length_b   1.000
_cell.length_c   1.000
_cell.angle_alpha   90.00
_cell.angle_beta   90.00
_cell.angle_gamma   90.00
#
_symmetry.space_group_name_H-M   'P 1'
#
loop_
_entity.id
_entity.type
_entity.pdbx_description
1 polymer ?
#
loop_
_entity_poly.entity_id
_entity_poly.type
_entity_poly.pdbx_seq_one_letter_code
_entity_poly.pdbx_strand_id
1 'polypeptide(L)'
;MSFQTRKIGTISFVQEEISLKDTIKKPRKKQKYQSPNIQRWKKILFSFIFFFAFILITQSSFYIYDYINQKNFLAEIFEPVKSDLITDEFGNINILLIGHGGGSHDGPNLTDSMIIASINPQQKNVMMLSIPRDFWVENKYSGGSRINEIYRKLFFYQNHVTHTSF
;
A
#
# COMPACT_ATOMS: atom_id res chain seq x y z
N MET A 1 113.75 -13.21 50.72
CA MET A 1 112.62 -14.16 50.87
C MET A 1 111.44 -13.54 50.12
N SER A 2 110.96 -14.23 49.10
CA SER A 2 109.95 -13.79 48.14
C SER A 2 108.55 -13.82 48.73
N PHE A 3 107.70 -12.84 48.38
CA PHE A 3 106.27 -13.10 48.18
C PHE A 3 105.78 -12.32 46.95
N GLN A 4 105.65 -13.05 45.85
CA GLN A 4 104.82 -12.68 44.69
C GLN A 4 103.36 -12.98 45.04
N THR A 5 102.48 -12.00 44.92
CA THR A 5 101.03 -12.25 44.82
C THR A 5 100.56 -11.86 43.43
N ARG A 6 100.14 -12.88 42.66
CA ARG A 6 99.58 -12.79 41.31
C ARG A 6 98.27 -12.01 41.32
N LYS A 7 98.17 -10.98 40.47
CA LYS A 7 96.95 -10.23 40.17
C LYS A 7 96.58 -10.48 38.70
N ILE A 8 95.97 -11.62 38.40
CA ILE A 8 95.63 -12.01 37.03
C ILE A 8 94.30 -12.75 37.08
N GLY A 9 93.24 -12.16 36.51
CA GLY A 9 91.94 -12.83 36.36
C GLY A 9 90.75 -11.90 36.12
N THR A 10 90.74 -10.70 36.69
CA THR A 10 89.56 -9.81 36.63
C THR A 10 89.53 -8.89 35.41
N ILE A 11 90.70 -8.45 34.92
CA ILE A 11 90.77 -7.45 33.84
C ILE A 11 90.45 -8.08 32.47
N SER A 12 90.82 -9.35 32.25
CA SER A 12 90.54 -10.05 30.98
C SER A 12 89.05 -10.34 30.80
N PHE A 13 88.36 -10.76 31.86
CA PHE A 13 86.93 -11.09 31.82
C PHE A 13 86.06 -9.86 31.54
N VAL A 14 86.41 -8.71 32.15
CA VAL A 14 85.70 -7.44 31.92
C VAL A 14 85.89 -6.97 30.48
N GLN A 15 87.07 -7.16 29.89
CA GLN A 15 87.33 -6.76 28.50
C GLN A 15 86.55 -7.64 27.50
N GLU A 16 86.38 -8.93 27.80
CA GLU A 16 85.64 -9.88 26.96
C GLU A 16 84.13 -9.58 26.97
N GLU A 17 83.53 -9.24 28.12
CA GLU A 17 82.13 -8.80 28.19
C GLU A 17 81.87 -7.48 27.44
N ILE A 18 82.84 -6.56 27.45
CA ILE A 18 82.72 -5.28 26.74
C ILE A 18 82.76 -5.51 25.22
N SER A 19 83.66 -6.39 24.74
CA SER A 19 83.77 -6.72 23.30
C SER A 19 82.53 -7.45 22.75
N LEU A 20 81.90 -8.31 23.56
CA LEU A 20 80.66 -9.01 23.20
C LEU A 20 79.44 -8.09 23.14
N LYS A 21 79.40 -7.02 23.93
CA LYS A 21 78.32 -6.03 23.86
C LYS A 21 78.39 -5.14 22.62
N ASP A 22 79.59 -4.86 22.12
CA ASP A 22 79.80 -3.97 20.97
C ASP A 22 79.53 -4.65 19.62
N THR A 23 79.51 -5.99 19.58
CA THR A 23 79.24 -6.77 18.35
C THR A 23 77.75 -7.04 18.09
N ILE A 24 76.85 -6.69 19.01
CA ILE A 24 75.40 -6.81 18.82
C ILE A 24 74.93 -5.72 17.83
N LYS A 25 74.98 -6.04 16.54
CA LYS A 25 74.40 -5.23 15.44
C LYS A 25 72.93 -4.95 15.72
N LYS A 26 72.59 -3.66 15.83
CA LYS A 26 71.23 -3.16 16.02
C LYS A 26 70.27 -3.73 14.96
N PRO A 27 69.07 -4.17 15.33
CA PRO A 27 68.11 -4.71 14.37
C PRO A 27 67.76 -3.66 13.31
N ARG A 28 67.74 -4.06 12.03
CA ARG A 28 67.27 -3.20 10.92
C ARG A 28 65.86 -2.72 11.26
N LYS A 29 65.68 -1.40 11.36
CA LYS A 29 64.37 -0.76 11.64
C LYS A 29 63.35 -1.25 10.62
N LYS A 30 62.34 -2.00 11.08
CA LYS A 30 61.17 -2.34 10.25
C LYS A 30 60.48 -1.04 9.85
N GLN A 31 60.29 -0.83 8.55
CA GLN A 31 59.53 0.31 8.03
C GLN A 31 58.11 0.26 8.61
N LYS A 32 57.73 1.33 9.32
CA LYS A 32 56.40 1.49 9.90
C LYS A 32 55.39 1.67 8.77
N TYR A 33 54.52 0.68 8.55
CA TYR A 33 53.32 0.87 7.76
C TYR A 33 52.41 1.85 8.50
N GLN A 34 52.32 3.08 7.99
CA GLN A 34 51.45 4.11 8.56
C GLN A 34 50.01 3.72 8.23
N SER A 35 49.24 3.31 9.25
CA SER A 35 47.83 3.01 9.04
C SER A 35 47.11 4.30 8.64
N PRO A 36 46.27 4.27 7.59
CA PRO A 36 45.44 5.43 7.26
C PRO A 36 44.58 5.74 8.49
N ASN A 37 44.29 7.03 8.71
CA ASN A 37 43.55 7.49 9.88
C ASN A 37 42.11 6.95 9.87
N ILE A 38 41.92 5.73 10.39
CA ILE A 38 40.70 4.92 10.36
C ILE A 38 39.49 5.70 10.92
N GLN A 39 39.72 6.67 11.80
CA GLN A 39 38.66 7.52 12.34
C GLN A 39 38.03 8.44 11.29
N ARG A 40 38.80 8.91 10.29
CA ARG A 40 38.27 9.73 9.19
C ARG A 40 37.44 8.89 8.22
N TRP A 41 37.90 7.68 7.92
CA TRP A 41 37.20 6.76 7.01
C TRP A 41 35.90 6.23 7.60
N LYS A 42 35.84 5.97 8.92
CA LYS A 42 34.60 5.62 9.62
C LYS A 42 33.53 6.72 9.50
N LYS A 43 33.91 8.01 9.56
CA LYS A 43 32.98 9.13 9.38
C LYS A 43 32.44 9.22 7.96
N ILE A 44 33.30 9.00 6.97
CA ILE A 44 32.91 8.98 5.55
C ILE A 44 31.95 7.81 5.29
N LEU A 45 32.27 6.61 5.79
CA LEU A 45 31.41 5.42 5.64
C LEU A 45 30.04 5.61 6.30
N PHE A 46 30.01 6.21 7.49
CA PHE A 46 28.77 6.52 8.18
C PHE A 46 27.92 7.56 7.42
N SER A 47 28.57 8.58 6.83
CA SER A 47 27.91 9.57 5.97
C SER A 47 27.30 8.93 4.72
N PHE A 48 27.99 7.97 4.10
CA PHE A 48 27.47 7.24 2.94
C PHE A 48 26.29 6.34 3.31
N ILE A 49 26.36 5.66 4.45
CA ILE A 49 25.26 4.84 4.98
C ILE A 49 24.03 5.68 5.28
N PHE A 50 24.22 6.87 5.87
CA PHE A 50 23.13 7.79 6.16
C PHE A 50 22.46 8.32 4.88
N PHE A 51 23.27 8.63 3.86
CA PHE A 51 22.76 9.06 2.56
C PHE A 51 21.94 7.96 1.87
N PHE A 52 22.41 6.71 1.91
CA PHE A 52 21.66 5.57 1.40
C PHE A 52 20.35 5.33 2.16
N ALA A 53 20.39 5.42 3.49
CA ALA A 53 19.19 5.29 4.31
C ALA A 53 18.16 6.38 3.98
N PHE A 54 18.61 7.62 3.77
CA PHE A 54 17.74 8.72 3.36
C PHE A 54 17.05 8.46 2.02
N ILE A 55 17.80 7.95 1.04
CA ILE A 55 17.25 7.57 -0.28
C ILE A 55 16.17 6.48 -0.14
N LEU A 56 16.42 5.46 0.67
CA LEU A 56 15.44 4.39 0.90
C LEU A 56 14.16 4.90 1.59
N ILE A 57 14.29 5.84 2.53
CA ILE A 57 13.15 6.47 3.20
C ILE A 57 12.33 7.31 2.21
N THR A 58 13.00 8.06 1.32
CA THR A 58 12.29 8.86 0.30
C THR A 58 11.56 7.99 -0.72
N GLN A 59 12.18 6.89 -1.16
CA GLN A 59 11.57 5.97 -2.12
C GLN A 59 10.39 5.23 -1.49
N SER A 60 10.56 4.70 -0.27
CA SER A 60 9.46 4.01 0.44
C SER A 60 8.27 4.94 0.72
N SER A 61 8.52 6.21 1.06
CA SER A 61 7.47 7.19 1.22
C SER A 61 6.69 7.38 -0.08
N PHE A 62 7.37 7.51 -1.22
CA PHE A 62 6.73 7.64 -2.54
C PHE A 62 5.84 6.42 -2.88
N TYR A 63 6.33 5.20 -2.65
CA TYR A 63 5.53 3.98 -2.86
C TYR A 63 4.31 3.90 -1.96
N ILE A 64 4.40 4.36 -0.71
CA ILE A 64 3.27 4.40 0.23
C ILE A 64 2.23 5.43 -0.22
N TYR A 65 2.66 6.61 -0.68
CA TYR A 65 1.75 7.63 -1.21
C TYR A 65 0.99 7.12 -2.44
N ASP A 66 1.66 6.46 -3.38
CA ASP A 66 1.01 5.90 -4.57
C ASP A 66 0.08 4.73 -4.23
N TYR A 67 0.47 3.87 -3.28
CA TYR A 67 -0.38 2.76 -2.79
C TYR A 67 -1.66 3.25 -2.10
N ILE A 68 -1.57 4.32 -1.31
CA ILE A 68 -2.75 4.93 -0.68
C ILE A 68 -3.63 5.59 -1.75
N ASN A 69 -3.05 6.27 -2.73
CA ASN A 69 -3.79 6.92 -3.81
C ASN A 69 -4.47 5.94 -4.77
N GLN A 70 -3.83 4.82 -5.11
CA GLN A 70 -4.46 3.72 -5.86
C GLN A 70 -5.58 3.03 -5.07
N LYS A 71 -5.44 2.94 -3.74
CA LYS A 71 -6.44 2.32 -2.86
C LYS A 71 -7.57 3.25 -2.44
N ASN A 72 -7.76 4.36 -3.14
CA ASN A 72 -9.02 5.10 -3.10
C ASN A 72 -10.15 4.30 -3.78
N PHE A 73 -10.33 3.04 -3.40
CA PHE A 73 -11.48 2.18 -3.70
C PHE A 73 -12.81 2.87 -3.39
N LEU A 74 -12.81 3.78 -2.42
CA LEU A 74 -13.93 4.67 -2.16
C LEU A 74 -14.18 5.65 -3.30
N ALA A 75 -13.15 6.24 -3.93
CA ALA A 75 -13.33 7.12 -5.09
C ALA A 75 -13.76 6.36 -6.35
N GLU A 76 -13.46 5.06 -6.46
CA GLU A 76 -13.93 4.20 -7.55
C GLU A 76 -15.41 3.80 -7.37
N ILE A 77 -15.84 3.53 -6.12
CA ILE A 77 -17.26 3.29 -5.79
C ILE A 77 -18.08 4.59 -5.87
N PHE A 78 -17.47 5.72 -5.50
CA PHE A 78 -18.07 7.04 -5.54
C PHE A 78 -17.51 7.88 -6.69
N GLU A 79 -17.17 7.28 -7.84
CA GLU A 79 -17.00 8.11 -9.03
C GLU A 79 -18.34 8.83 -9.22
N PRO A 80 -18.39 10.17 -9.09
CA PRO A 80 -19.62 10.87 -9.35
C PRO A 80 -19.92 10.60 -10.81
N VAL A 81 -20.93 9.78 -11.07
CA VAL A 81 -21.37 9.43 -12.42
C VAL A 81 -21.56 10.76 -13.15
N LYS A 82 -20.58 11.11 -13.98
CA LYS A 82 -20.52 12.37 -14.75
C LYS A 82 -21.50 12.34 -15.92
N SER A 83 -22.57 11.57 -15.79
CA SER A 83 -23.72 11.66 -16.68
C SER A 83 -24.55 12.85 -16.22
N ASP A 84 -24.92 13.71 -17.16
CA ASP A 84 -25.99 14.66 -16.91
C ASP A 84 -27.21 13.87 -16.41
N LEU A 85 -27.69 14.22 -15.21
CA LEU A 85 -28.86 13.58 -14.64
C LEU A 85 -30.05 13.88 -15.54
N ILE A 86 -30.75 12.84 -15.98
CA ILE A 86 -31.94 13.01 -16.80
C ILE A 86 -32.98 13.75 -15.97
N THR A 87 -33.35 14.94 -16.43
CA THR A 87 -34.36 15.80 -15.81
C THR A 87 -35.66 15.70 -16.60
N ASP A 88 -36.79 15.86 -15.89
CA ASP A 88 -38.09 15.97 -16.55
C ASP A 88 -38.31 17.37 -17.16
N GLU A 89 -39.46 17.56 -17.81
CA GLU A 89 -39.85 18.84 -18.44
C GLU A 89 -39.88 20.04 -17.46
N PHE A 90 -39.92 19.77 -16.16
CA PHE A 90 -39.95 20.76 -15.09
C PHE A 90 -38.60 20.90 -14.37
N GLY A 91 -37.56 20.17 -14.81
CA GLY A 91 -36.22 20.22 -14.22
C GLY A 91 -36.06 19.39 -12.94
N ASN A 92 -37.01 18.50 -12.61
CA ASN A 92 -36.85 17.58 -11.49
C ASN A 92 -36.03 16.36 -11.88
N ILE A 93 -35.28 15.83 -10.92
CA ILE A 93 -34.54 14.58 -11.04
C ILE A 93 -35.38 13.48 -10.38
N ASN A 94 -35.84 12.52 -11.18
CA ASN A 94 -36.69 11.43 -10.71
C ASN A 94 -35.88 10.13 -10.58
N ILE A 95 -35.73 9.64 -9.36
CA ILE A 95 -34.95 8.45 -9.01
C ILE A 95 -35.90 7.37 -8.50
N LEU A 96 -35.90 6.21 -9.15
CA LEU A 96 -36.62 5.04 -8.68
C LEU A 96 -35.72 4.21 -7.74
N LEU A 97 -36.07 4.16 -6.47
CA LEU A 97 -35.42 3.37 -5.44
C LEU A 97 -36.14 2.03 -5.31
N ILE A 98 -35.40 0.93 -5.43
CA ILE A 98 -35.94 -0.43 -5.43
C ILE A 98 -35.24 -1.25 -4.34
N GLY A 99 -36.02 -1.73 -3.37
CA GLY A 99 -35.59 -2.67 -2.35
C GLY A 99 -35.80 -4.11 -2.81
N HIS A 100 -34.71 -4.85 -2.99
CA HIS A 100 -34.73 -6.26 -3.34
C HIS A 100 -34.35 -7.10 -2.10
N GLY A 101 -35.29 -7.89 -1.59
CA GLY A 101 -35.05 -8.84 -0.51
C GLY A 101 -34.35 -10.09 -1.04
N GLY A 102 -33.05 -10.02 -1.29
CA GLY A 102 -32.27 -11.17 -1.76
C GLY A 102 -32.23 -12.33 -0.75
N GLY A 103 -32.07 -13.56 -1.26
CA GLY A 103 -31.83 -14.78 -0.48
C GLY A 103 -31.47 -16.00 -1.37
N SER A 104 -30.79 -17.00 -0.81
CA SER A 104 -30.36 -18.26 -1.45
C SER A 104 -31.40 -19.38 -1.35
N HIS A 105 -32.69 -19.04 -1.46
CA HIS A 105 -33.82 -19.97 -1.35
C HIS A 105 -34.81 -19.72 -2.49
N ASP A 106 -35.55 -20.76 -2.89
CA ASP A 106 -36.51 -20.79 -4.01
C ASP A 106 -37.67 -19.77 -3.84
N GLY A 107 -37.39 -18.50 -4.11
CA GLY A 107 -38.35 -17.41 -4.23
C GLY A 107 -37.71 -16.04 -4.52
N PRO A 108 -36.68 -15.91 -5.38
CA PRO A 108 -35.68 -14.85 -5.25
C PRO A 108 -35.99 -13.58 -6.04
N ASN A 109 -37.24 -13.34 -6.47
CA ASN A 109 -37.57 -12.28 -7.44
C ASN A 109 -38.69 -11.33 -6.98
N LEU A 110 -38.82 -11.10 -5.66
CA LEU A 110 -39.76 -10.12 -5.13
C LEU A 110 -39.04 -8.81 -4.80
N THR A 111 -39.49 -7.72 -5.43
CA THR A 111 -39.16 -6.36 -5.01
C THR A 111 -40.11 -5.98 -3.90
N ASP A 112 -39.61 -5.80 -2.69
CA ASP A 112 -40.44 -5.56 -1.50
C ASP A 112 -40.69 -4.08 -1.23
N SER A 113 -39.94 -3.18 -1.87
CA SER A 113 -40.13 -1.73 -1.71
C SER A 113 -39.81 -0.99 -3.00
N MET A 114 -40.71 -0.11 -3.43
CA MET A 114 -40.49 0.83 -4.54
C MET A 114 -40.81 2.25 -4.06
N ILE A 115 -39.85 3.15 -4.17
CA ILE A 115 -40.02 4.56 -3.82
C ILE A 115 -39.54 5.40 -4.99
N ILE A 116 -40.39 6.30 -5.47
CA ILE A 116 -39.98 7.33 -6.42
C ILE A 116 -39.57 8.56 -5.61
N ALA A 117 -38.31 8.94 -5.68
CA ALA A 117 -37.80 10.18 -5.13
C ALA A 117 -37.68 11.21 -6.27
N SER A 118 -38.48 12.27 -6.21
CA SER A 118 -38.40 13.40 -7.11
C SER A 118 -37.70 14.56 -6.40
N ILE A 119 -36.57 14.98 -6.94
CA ILE A 119 -35.73 16.04 -6.38
C ILE A 119 -35.90 17.27 -7.26
N ASN A 120 -36.40 18.37 -6.69
CA ASN A 120 -36.40 19.67 -7.37
C ASN A 120 -35.19 20.50 -6.90
N PRO A 121 -34.11 20.59 -7.68
CA PRO A 121 -32.93 21.36 -7.29
C PRO A 121 -33.18 22.87 -7.23
N GLN A 122 -34.18 23.39 -7.96
CA GLN A 122 -34.52 24.82 -7.99
C GLN A 122 -35.25 25.24 -6.69
N GLN A 123 -36.22 24.44 -6.25
CA GLN A 123 -37.02 24.67 -5.05
C GLN A 123 -36.40 24.05 -3.78
N LYS A 124 -35.32 23.26 -3.95
CA LYS A 124 -34.62 22.54 -2.87
C LYS A 124 -35.55 21.64 -2.04
N ASN A 125 -36.49 21.00 -2.70
CA ASN A 125 -37.40 20.04 -2.07
C ASN A 125 -37.20 18.64 -2.64
N VAL A 126 -37.61 17.65 -1.86
CA VAL A 126 -37.61 16.24 -2.25
C VAL A 126 -38.99 15.69 -1.92
N MET A 127 -39.69 15.22 -2.94
CA MET A 127 -40.92 14.46 -2.80
C MET A 127 -40.61 12.98 -2.93
N MET A 128 -41.10 12.19 -1.98
CA MET A 128 -40.98 10.73 -2.02
C MET A 128 -42.38 10.12 -2.09
N LEU A 129 -42.61 9.29 -3.10
CA LEU A 129 -43.82 8.53 -3.27
C LEU A 129 -43.51 7.04 -3.13
N SER A 130 -44.01 6.42 -2.07
CA SER A 130 -43.92 4.97 -1.89
C SER A 130 -45.00 4.27 -2.69
N ILE A 131 -44.61 3.31 -3.52
CA ILE A 131 -45.50 2.43 -4.26
C ILE A 131 -45.55 1.08 -3.52
N PRO A 132 -46.74 0.62 -3.05
CA PRO A 132 -46.86 -0.65 -2.37
C PRO A 132 -46.63 -1.82 -3.34
N ARG A 133 -46.05 -2.91 -2.84
CA ARG A 133 -45.69 -4.13 -3.59
C ARG A 133 -46.86 -4.79 -4.32
N ASP A 134 -48.02 -4.79 -3.67
CA ASP A 134 -49.24 -5.45 -4.16
C ASP A 134 -50.09 -4.54 -5.05
N PHE A 135 -49.56 -3.39 -5.48
CA PHE A 135 -50.27 -2.50 -6.40
C PHE A 135 -50.57 -3.22 -7.71
N TRP A 136 -51.84 -3.27 -8.10
CA TRP A 136 -52.27 -3.90 -9.34
C TRP A 136 -52.03 -2.97 -10.52
N VAL A 137 -51.33 -3.47 -11.54
CA VAL A 137 -50.94 -2.72 -12.72
C VAL A 137 -51.21 -3.53 -13.98
N GLU A 138 -51.80 -2.87 -14.96
CA GLU A 138 -51.97 -3.43 -16.28
C GLU A 138 -50.69 -3.24 -17.10
N ASN A 139 -50.26 -4.32 -17.75
CA ASN A 139 -49.08 -4.30 -18.61
C ASN A 139 -49.35 -5.16 -19.85
N LYS A 140 -48.82 -4.71 -21.00
CA LYS A 140 -48.92 -5.37 -22.31
C LYS A 140 -48.47 -6.82 -22.30
N TYR A 141 -47.57 -7.21 -21.39
CA TYR A 141 -47.01 -8.57 -21.33
C TYR A 141 -47.80 -9.55 -20.45
N SER A 142 -48.70 -9.07 -19.59
CA SER A 142 -49.39 -9.95 -18.62
C SER A 142 -50.88 -9.69 -18.44
N GLY A 143 -51.47 -8.71 -19.12
CA GLY A 143 -52.89 -8.35 -19.01
C GLY A 143 -53.31 -7.73 -17.67
N GLY A 144 -52.51 -7.91 -16.62
CA GLY A 144 -52.74 -7.39 -15.28
C GLY A 144 -51.96 -8.19 -14.25
N SER A 145 -51.22 -7.52 -13.36
CA SER A 145 -50.50 -8.19 -12.29
C SER A 145 -50.15 -7.26 -11.15
N ARG A 146 -49.78 -7.83 -10.01
CA ARG A 146 -49.11 -7.06 -8.96
C ARG A 146 -47.76 -6.57 -9.47
N ILE A 147 -47.42 -5.32 -9.13
CA ILE A 147 -46.26 -4.63 -9.67
C ILE A 147 -44.93 -5.35 -9.40
N ASN A 148 -44.82 -6.05 -8.27
CA ASN A 148 -43.66 -6.88 -7.93
C ASN A 148 -43.46 -8.11 -8.82
N GLU A 149 -44.51 -8.58 -9.50
CA GLU A 149 -44.42 -9.72 -10.41
C GLU A 149 -43.98 -9.31 -11.82
N ILE A 150 -44.01 -8.01 -12.16
CA ILE A 150 -43.69 -7.52 -13.50
C ILE A 150 -42.30 -7.95 -13.94
N TYR A 151 -41.28 -7.77 -13.09
CA TYR A 151 -39.90 -8.15 -13.43
C TYR A 151 -39.78 -9.65 -13.75
N ARG A 152 -40.35 -10.51 -12.89
CA ARG A 152 -40.37 -11.96 -13.10
C ARG A 152 -41.11 -12.33 -14.40
N LYS A 153 -42.26 -11.72 -14.67
CA LYS A 153 -43.07 -12.01 -15.85
C LYS A 153 -42.41 -11.52 -17.14
N LEU A 154 -41.78 -10.34 -17.12
CA LEU A 154 -40.98 -9.83 -18.23
C LEU A 154 -39.80 -10.73 -18.55
N PHE A 155 -39.06 -11.16 -17.52
CA PHE A 155 -37.95 -12.09 -17.69
C PHE A 155 -38.42 -13.42 -18.29
N PHE A 156 -39.54 -13.96 -17.82
CA PHE A 156 -40.13 -15.17 -18.38
C PHE A 156 -40.58 -14.96 -19.84
N TYR A 157 -41.24 -13.85 -20.16
CA TYR A 157 -41.70 -13.53 -21.51
C TYR A 157 -40.53 -13.42 -22.50
N GLN A 158 -39.46 -12.71 -22.14
CA GLN A 158 -38.29 -12.53 -22.98
C GLN A 158 -37.60 -13.86 -23.30
N ASN A 159 -37.52 -14.78 -22.33
CA ASN A 159 -36.78 -16.04 -22.46
C ASN A 159 -37.60 -17.18 -23.10
N HIS A 160 -38.93 -17.12 -23.10
CA HIS A 160 -39.78 -18.24 -23.56
C HIS A 160 -40.66 -17.94 -24.78
N VAL A 161 -40.91 -16.67 -25.12
CA VAL A 161 -41.82 -16.31 -26.23
C VAL A 161 -41.06 -15.83 -27.48
N THR A 162 -39.87 -15.25 -27.31
CA THR A 162 -39.09 -14.69 -28.44
C THR A 162 -38.38 -15.76 -29.29
N HIS A 163 -38.30 -17.01 -28.81
CA HIS A 163 -37.71 -18.12 -29.55
C HIS A 163 -38.69 -18.86 -30.50
N THR A 164 -39.96 -18.44 -30.56
CA THR A 164 -40.99 -19.11 -31.38
C THR A 164 -41.51 -18.29 -32.57
N SER A 165 -40.92 -17.13 -32.87
CA SER A 165 -41.29 -16.31 -34.01
C SER A 165 -40.11 -16.17 -34.97
N PHE A 166 -40.20 -16.95 -36.06
CA PHE A 166 -39.44 -16.79 -37.31
C PHE A 166 -39.74 -15.44 -37.98
#